data_AF-A0A6V7TYY3-F1
#
_entry.id   AF-A0A6V7TYY3-F1
#
_cell.length_a   1.000
_cell.length_b   1.000
_cell.length_c   1.000
_cell.angle_alpha   90.00
_cell.angle_beta   90.00
_cell.angle_gamma   90.00
#
_symmetry.space_group_name_H-M   'P 1'
#
loop_
_entity.id
_entity.type
_entity.pdbx_description
1 polymer ?
#
loop_
_entity_poly.entity_id
_entity_poly.type
_entity_poly.pdbx_seq_one_letter_code
_entity_poly.pdbx_strand_id
1 'polypeptide(L)'
;MQILFLFLNILNSMEDLAKKLDEDLEKFMRDLAAKMEKSRGGAPFNFSEWCKEVDQHPAFVKELKIGPDGEYSAEIQALQALKYDKEPNRYKVSIRDDVTYQKNISSSNDQQHVFPLVILYPEYCQTDFIRECPDDELFGDVLYEVFEQPAEWDKEEHKFRASNVLLCMSLKSKDGQNPIVREILPNVHSLGEVLKWPDVVISEGVPALQIYTKEWFSSNMKLIDKKKRIFIKN
;
A
#
# COMPACT_ATOMS: atom_id res chain seq x y z
N MET A 1 -28.07 -36.34 -17.12
CA MET A 1 -29.02 -35.77 -16.14
C MET A 1 -28.37 -35.40 -14.79
N GLN A 2 -27.35 -36.09 -14.27
CA GLN A 2 -26.75 -35.78 -12.96
C GLN A 2 -26.03 -34.41 -12.87
N ILE A 3 -25.41 -33.93 -13.95
CA ILE A 3 -24.65 -32.65 -13.93
C ILE A 3 -25.58 -31.45 -13.74
N LEU A 4 -26.77 -31.43 -14.36
CA LEU A 4 -27.76 -30.36 -14.15
C LEU A 4 -28.27 -30.32 -12.70
N PHE A 5 -28.37 -31.47 -12.03
CA PHE A 5 -28.81 -31.54 -10.63
C PHE A 5 -27.77 -30.96 -9.66
N LEU A 6 -26.49 -31.18 -9.94
CA LEU A 6 -25.40 -30.57 -9.16
C LEU A 6 -25.35 -29.05 -9.35
N PHE A 7 -25.50 -28.55 -10.57
CA PHE A 7 -25.54 -27.10 -10.83
C PHE A 7 -26.74 -26.42 -10.15
N LEU A 8 -27.91 -27.04 -10.17
CA LEU A 8 -29.10 -26.52 -9.50
C LEU A 8 -28.92 -26.46 -7.98
N ASN A 9 -28.30 -27.49 -7.39
CA ASN A 9 -28.02 -27.53 -5.95
C ASN A 9 -26.97 -26.48 -5.52
N ILE A 10 -25.95 -26.26 -6.35
CA ILE A 10 -24.93 -25.22 -6.11
C ILE A 10 -25.58 -23.82 -6.18
N LEU A 11 -26.47 -23.58 -7.15
CA LEU A 11 -27.16 -22.30 -7.29
C LEU A 11 -28.05 -22.01 -6.07
N ASN A 12 -28.84 -23.00 -5.62
CA ASN A 12 -29.69 -22.86 -4.44
C ASN A 12 -28.86 -22.60 -3.17
N SER A 13 -27.72 -23.29 -3.03
CA SER A 13 -26.80 -23.08 -1.90
C SER A 13 -26.18 -21.67 -1.90
N MET A 14 -25.99 -21.06 -3.07
CA MET A 14 -25.45 -19.71 -3.18
C MET A 14 -26.50 -18.65 -2.81
N GLU A 15 -27.76 -18.85 -3.21
CA GLU A 15 -28.88 -18.00 -2.77
C GLU A 15 -29.10 -18.07 -1.25
N ASP A 16 -29.02 -19.26 -0.67
CA ASP A 16 -29.16 -19.43 0.79
C ASP A 16 -28.00 -18.78 1.55
N LEU A 17 -26.78 -18.86 1.00
CA LEU A 17 -25.61 -18.20 1.60
C LEU A 17 -25.70 -16.68 1.54
N ALA A 18 -26.19 -16.13 0.43
CA ALA A 18 -26.40 -14.68 0.27
C ALA A 18 -27.44 -14.16 1.28
N LYS A 19 -28.57 -14.86 1.44
CA LYS A 19 -29.59 -14.50 2.44
C LYS A 19 -29.05 -14.51 3.86
N LYS A 20 -28.25 -15.52 4.20
CA LYS A 20 -27.63 -15.60 5.53
C LYS A 20 -26.67 -14.44 5.79
N LEU A 21 -25.95 -14.00 4.76
CA LEU A 21 -25.06 -12.83 4.87
C LEU A 21 -25.87 -11.54 5.11
N ASP A 22 -26.96 -11.34 4.37
CA ASP A 22 -27.84 -10.18 4.57
C ASP A 22 -28.43 -10.16 5.99
N GLU A 23 -28.89 -11.31 6.49
CA GLU A 23 -29.40 -11.43 7.86
C GLU A 23 -28.35 -11.11 8.93
N ASP A 24 -27.11 -11.57 8.74
CA ASP A 24 -26.02 -11.33 9.69
C ASP A 24 -25.56 -9.86 9.66
N LEU A 25 -25.59 -9.22 8.49
CA LEU A 25 -25.33 -7.78 8.34
C LEU A 25 -26.39 -6.93 9.05
N GLU A 26 -27.68 -7.27 8.92
CA GLU A 26 -28.74 -6.57 9.65
C GLU A 26 -28.58 -6.70 11.16
N LYS A 27 -28.24 -7.90 11.64
CA LYS A 27 -27.99 -8.15 13.05
C LYS A 27 -26.81 -7.33 13.55
N PHE A 28 -25.71 -7.29 12.79
CA PHE A 28 -24.54 -6.48 13.12
C PHE A 28 -24.86 -4.99 13.21
N MET A 29 -25.63 -4.46 12.25
CA MET A 29 -26.06 -3.05 12.24
C MET A 29 -26.91 -2.70 13.47
N ARG A 30 -27.81 -3.61 13.89
CA ARG A 30 -28.61 -3.43 15.12
C ARG A 30 -27.74 -3.42 16.38
N ASP A 31 -26.78 -4.33 16.49
CA ASP A 31 -25.83 -4.39 17.62
C ASP A 31 -24.94 -3.14 17.69
N LEU A 32 -24.49 -2.64 16.54
CA LEU A 32 -23.68 -1.43 16.45
C LEU A 32 -24.46 -0.19 16.90
N ALA A 33 -25.72 -0.06 16.47
CA ALA A 33 -26.60 1.02 16.90
C ALA A 33 -26.88 0.97 18.41
N ALA A 34 -27.13 -0.23 18.96
CA ALA A 34 -27.33 -0.41 20.40
C ALA A 34 -26.05 -0.08 21.23
N LYS A 35 -24.86 -0.37 20.69
CA LYS A 35 -23.58 -0.04 21.32
C LYS A 35 -23.30 1.47 21.28
N MET A 36 -23.65 2.15 20.20
CA MET A 36 -23.56 3.61 20.07
C MET A 36 -24.46 4.32 21.11
N GLU A 37 -25.69 3.85 21.30
CA GLU A 37 -26.60 4.39 22.32
C GLU A 37 -26.07 4.19 23.75
N LYS A 38 -25.48 3.03 24.05
CA LYS A 38 -24.84 2.78 25.36
C LYS A 38 -23.59 3.64 25.60
N SER A 39 -22.85 3.98 24.54
CA SER A 39 -21.63 4.79 24.64
C SER A 39 -21.91 6.29 24.74
N ARG A 40 -23.11 6.74 24.39
CA ARG A 40 -23.59 8.12 24.56
C ARG A 40 -23.87 8.52 26.01
N GLY A 41 -23.71 7.61 26.97
CA GLY A 41 -23.83 7.88 28.42
C GLY A 41 -22.57 8.48 29.07
N GLY A 42 -21.48 8.68 28.31
CA GLY A 42 -20.31 9.42 28.78
C GLY A 42 -20.56 10.93 28.75
N ALA A 43 -20.00 11.66 29.72
CA ALA A 43 -20.07 13.12 29.71
C ALA A 43 -19.62 13.68 28.35
N PRO A 44 -20.31 14.69 27.79
CA PRO A 44 -19.94 15.27 26.52
C PRO A 44 -18.51 15.81 26.60
N PHE A 45 -17.73 15.61 25.55
CA PHE A 45 -16.34 16.08 25.46
C PHE A 45 -16.25 17.58 25.78
N ASN A 46 -15.52 17.92 26.85
CA ASN A 46 -15.36 19.29 27.31
C ASN A 46 -14.09 19.90 26.71
N PHE A 47 -14.25 20.62 25.60
CA PHE A 47 -13.15 21.27 24.89
C PHE A 47 -12.36 22.25 25.78
N SER A 48 -13.02 22.93 26.71
CA SER A 48 -12.38 23.91 27.61
C SER A 48 -11.43 23.27 28.62
N GLU A 49 -11.80 22.08 29.09
CA GLU A 49 -10.99 21.30 30.04
C GLU A 49 -9.80 20.65 29.33
N TRP A 50 -10.06 20.08 28.15
CA TRP A 50 -9.00 19.53 27.30
C TRP A 50 -7.94 20.56 26.88
N CYS A 51 -8.33 21.79 26.50
CA CYS A 51 -7.34 22.83 26.17
C CYS A 51 -6.43 23.19 27.35
N LYS A 52 -6.95 23.19 28.58
CA LYS A 52 -6.14 23.44 29.79
C LYS A 52 -5.15 22.31 30.05
N GLU A 53 -5.54 21.08 29.79
CA GLU A 53 -4.67 19.90 29.92
C GLU A 53 -3.55 19.91 28.87
N VAL A 54 -3.89 20.24 27.62
CA VAL A 54 -2.91 20.32 26.52
C VAL A 54 -1.88 21.43 26.76
N ASP A 55 -2.30 22.63 27.18
CA ASP A 55 -1.37 23.73 27.46
C ASP A 55 -0.44 23.44 28.67
N GLN A 56 -0.81 22.51 29.56
CA GLN A 56 0.02 22.10 30.70
C GLN A 56 0.95 20.93 30.39
N HIS A 57 0.80 20.28 29.23
CA HIS A 57 1.57 19.09 28.92
C HIS A 57 3.01 19.47 28.51
N PRO A 58 4.05 18.79 29.04
CA PRO A 58 5.47 19.13 28.81
C PRO A 58 5.88 19.12 27.33
N ALA A 59 5.17 18.37 26.48
CA ALA A 59 5.39 18.36 25.03
C ALA A 59 4.95 19.65 24.30
N PHE A 60 4.09 20.48 24.90
CA PHE A 60 3.53 21.71 24.29
C PHE A 60 3.96 22.99 25.02
N VAL A 61 4.95 22.89 25.92
CA VAL A 61 5.54 24.04 26.62
C VAL A 61 6.11 25.02 25.59
N LYS A 62 5.56 26.23 25.56
CA LYS A 62 5.89 27.27 24.56
C LYS A 62 7.22 27.98 24.85
N GLU A 63 7.73 27.86 26.08
CA GLU A 63 8.95 28.53 26.54
C GLU A 63 9.96 27.53 27.10
N LEU A 64 11.13 27.46 26.47
CA LEU A 64 12.23 26.61 26.92
C LEU A 64 12.86 27.25 28.17
N LYS A 65 12.94 26.49 29.26
CA LYS A 65 13.59 26.96 30.49
C LYS A 65 15.09 27.16 30.23
N ILE A 66 15.56 28.38 30.45
CA ILE A 66 16.96 28.77 30.29
C ILE A 66 17.77 28.22 31.47
N GLY A 67 19.02 27.80 31.22
CA GLY A 67 19.92 27.39 32.28
C GLY A 67 20.25 28.54 33.26
N PRO A 68 20.90 28.25 34.40
CA PRO A 68 21.33 29.26 35.38
C PRO A 68 22.18 30.39 34.80
N ASP A 69 22.81 30.13 33.65
CA ASP A 69 23.80 30.99 33.01
C ASP A 69 23.19 31.90 31.92
N GLY A 70 21.87 31.86 31.72
CA GLY A 70 21.17 32.67 30.72
C GLY A 70 21.27 32.13 29.28
N GLU A 71 21.95 31.00 29.09
CA GLU A 71 22.13 30.34 27.79
C GLU A 71 21.27 29.08 27.66
N TYR A 72 20.83 28.77 26.44
CA TYR A 72 20.19 27.50 26.13
C TYR A 72 21.22 26.37 26.13
N SER A 73 20.79 25.12 26.35
CA SER A 73 21.69 23.97 26.20
C SER A 73 22.27 23.91 24.78
N ALA A 74 23.47 23.36 24.62
CA ALA A 74 24.18 23.33 23.34
C ALA A 74 23.34 22.70 22.20
N GLU A 75 22.51 21.72 22.53
CA GLU A 75 21.61 21.04 21.61
C GLU A 75 20.50 21.97 21.10
N ILE A 76 19.94 22.80 22.00
CA ILE A 76 18.87 23.75 21.65
C ILE A 76 19.43 24.89 20.77
N GLN A 77 20.65 25.35 21.04
CA GLN A 77 21.31 26.36 20.22
C GLN A 77 21.59 25.84 18.81
N ALA A 78 22.05 24.60 18.68
CA ALA A 78 22.25 23.95 17.38
C ALA A 78 20.94 23.82 16.58
N LEU A 79 19.83 23.47 17.24
CA LEU A 79 18.51 23.37 16.61
C LEU A 79 17.96 24.74 16.17
N GLN A 80 18.18 25.80 16.95
CA GLN A 80 17.81 27.16 16.56
C GLN A 80 18.60 27.62 15.34
N ALA A 81 19.91 27.33 15.29
CA ALA A 81 20.73 27.61 14.13
C ALA A 81 20.19 26.89 12.88
N LEU A 82 19.86 25.60 12.98
CA LEU A 82 19.31 24.82 11.86
C LEU A 82 17.95 25.35 11.35
N LYS A 83 17.06 25.78 12.25
CA LYS A 83 15.71 26.23 11.89
C LYS A 83 15.70 27.63 11.26
N TYR A 84 16.61 28.50 11.71
CA TYR A 84 16.64 29.91 11.31
C TYR A 84 17.78 30.26 10.36
N ASP A 85 18.61 29.29 9.95
CA ASP A 85 19.53 29.45 8.84
C ASP A 85 18.76 29.74 7.55
N LYS A 86 19.15 30.81 6.86
CA LYS A 86 18.45 31.36 5.69
C LYS A 86 18.90 30.74 4.37
N GLU A 87 19.94 29.90 4.39
CA GLU A 87 20.32 29.13 3.21
C GLU A 87 19.40 27.89 3.08
N PRO A 88 18.87 27.60 1.87
CA PRO A 88 18.03 26.43 1.67
C PRO A 88 18.84 25.16 1.90
N ASN A 89 18.63 24.55 3.07
CA ASN A 89 19.21 23.27 3.47
C ASN A 89 19.02 22.21 2.37
N ARG A 90 20.11 21.87 1.67
CA ARG A 90 20.16 20.80 0.65
C ARG A 90 20.36 19.41 1.27
N TYR A 91 19.93 19.24 2.53
CA TYR A 91 20.15 18.02 3.31
C TYR A 91 18.80 17.52 3.84
N LYS A 92 18.33 16.39 3.33
CA LYS A 92 17.28 15.61 3.99
C LYS A 92 17.96 14.72 5.02
N VAL A 93 17.82 15.08 6.29
CA VAL A 93 18.20 14.22 7.42
C VAL A 93 17.11 13.18 7.60
N SER A 94 17.41 11.93 7.25
CA SER A 94 16.63 10.77 7.66
C SER A 94 17.24 10.24 8.95
N ILE A 95 16.54 10.38 10.07
CA ILE A 95 16.93 9.75 11.32
C ILE A 95 16.66 8.24 11.20
N ARG A 96 17.74 7.45 11.19
CA ARG A 96 17.73 6.05 11.63
C ARG A 96 18.95 5.84 12.51
N ASP A 97 18.68 5.24 13.66
CA ASP A 97 19.62 4.94 14.71
C ASP A 97 20.75 4.04 14.19
N ASP A 98 21.96 4.35 14.66
CA ASP A 98 23.23 3.62 14.48
C ASP A 98 23.69 3.32 13.04
N VAL A 99 24.64 4.11 12.50
CA VAL A 99 25.93 3.60 11.94
C VAL A 99 26.96 4.75 11.83
N THR A 100 28.19 4.48 12.27
CA THR A 100 29.45 5.23 12.13
C THR A 100 29.72 5.77 10.72
N TYR A 101 29.95 7.08 10.59
CA TYR A 101 30.41 7.71 9.36
C TYR A 101 31.94 7.61 9.21
N GLN A 102 32.40 6.70 8.35
CA GLN A 102 33.66 6.91 7.63
C GLN A 102 33.36 7.41 6.22
N LYS A 103 33.69 8.69 6.04
CA LYS A 103 33.71 9.44 4.80
C LYS A 103 34.74 8.81 3.85
N ASN A 104 34.28 8.11 2.82
CA ASN A 104 35.06 7.86 1.63
C ASN A 104 34.31 8.43 0.42
N ILE A 105 34.89 9.51 -0.11
CA ILE A 105 34.47 10.16 -1.34
C ILE A 105 34.93 9.27 -2.49
N SER A 106 33.99 8.57 -3.11
CA SER A 106 34.11 8.10 -4.50
C SER A 106 32.88 8.58 -5.25
N SER A 107 33.10 9.47 -6.21
CA SER A 107 32.08 9.95 -7.14
C SER A 107 31.59 8.80 -8.01
N SER A 108 30.46 8.21 -7.60
CA SER A 108 29.64 7.31 -8.40
C SER A 108 28.20 7.56 -7.94
N ASN A 109 27.46 8.38 -8.68
CA ASN A 109 26.07 8.72 -8.35
C ASN A 109 25.12 7.57 -8.74
N ASP A 110 25.28 6.40 -8.12
CA ASP A 110 24.32 5.28 -8.18
C ASP A 110 23.81 5.00 -6.77
N GLN A 111 22.99 5.91 -6.24
CA GLN A 111 22.23 5.57 -5.04
C GLN A 111 21.02 4.76 -5.49
N GLN A 112 21.12 3.43 -5.39
CA GLN A 112 20.03 2.51 -5.70
C GLN A 112 18.81 2.88 -4.84
N HIS A 113 17.67 3.15 -5.48
CA HIS A 113 16.45 3.49 -4.77
C HIS A 113 15.63 2.22 -4.56
N VAL A 114 15.37 1.89 -3.29
CA VAL A 114 14.49 0.78 -2.93
C VAL A 114 13.13 1.30 -2.48
N PHE A 115 12.07 0.65 -2.94
CA PHE A 115 10.69 0.98 -2.61
C PHE A 115 9.97 -0.23 -2.03
N PRO A 116 9.05 -0.05 -1.07
CA PRO A 116 8.11 -1.11 -0.72
C PRO A 116 7.18 -1.38 -1.92
N LEU A 117 6.85 -2.65 -2.17
CA LEU A 117 5.95 -3.06 -3.25
C LEU A 117 4.92 -4.06 -2.71
N VAL A 118 3.64 -3.74 -2.89
CA VAL A 118 2.54 -4.68 -2.61
C VAL A 118 2.28 -5.51 -3.86
N ILE A 119 2.17 -6.82 -3.70
CA ILE A 119 1.72 -7.74 -4.74
C ILE A 119 0.29 -8.18 -4.42
N LEU A 120 -0.57 -8.11 -5.42
CA LEU A 120 -1.97 -8.51 -5.34
C LEU A 120 -2.20 -9.66 -6.32
N TYR A 121 -2.89 -10.70 -5.85
CA TYR A 121 -3.37 -11.83 -6.64
C TYR A 121 -4.91 -11.82 -6.61
N PRO A 122 -5.57 -10.98 -7.43
CA PRO A 122 -7.01 -10.75 -7.31
C PRO A 122 -7.86 -12.01 -7.55
N GLU A 123 -7.36 -12.94 -8.36
CA GLU A 123 -8.02 -14.22 -8.67
C GLU A 123 -8.29 -15.08 -7.44
N TYR A 124 -7.42 -15.00 -6.43
CA TYR A 124 -7.48 -15.81 -5.21
C TYR A 124 -7.68 -14.96 -3.95
N CYS A 125 -7.90 -13.66 -4.12
CA CYS A 125 -7.98 -12.68 -3.03
C CYS A 125 -6.77 -12.75 -2.08
N GLN A 126 -5.57 -12.99 -2.64
CA GLN A 126 -4.33 -13.06 -1.87
C GLN A 126 -3.46 -11.82 -2.08
N THR A 127 -2.62 -11.52 -1.10
CA THR A 127 -1.66 -10.42 -1.15
C THR A 127 -0.30 -10.86 -0.61
N ASP A 128 0.75 -10.20 -1.10
CA ASP A 128 2.13 -10.40 -0.65
C ASP A 128 2.87 -9.06 -0.65
N PHE A 129 4.07 -9.00 -0.06
CA PHE A 129 4.79 -7.76 0.18
C PHE A 129 6.30 -7.91 0.02
N ILE A 130 6.88 -7.12 -0.89
CA ILE A 130 8.32 -6.94 -1.01
C ILE A 130 8.71 -5.67 -0.27
N ARG A 131 9.52 -5.81 0.78
CA ARG A 131 9.93 -4.67 1.64
C ARG A 131 10.87 -3.70 0.93
N GLU A 132 11.79 -4.25 0.15
CA GLU A 132 12.88 -3.53 -0.49
C GLU A 132 12.95 -3.98 -1.95
N CYS A 133 12.16 -3.34 -2.81
CA CYS A 133 12.16 -3.57 -4.25
C CYS A 133 13.06 -2.52 -4.93
N PRO A 134 14.18 -2.92 -5.54
CA PRO A 134 15.02 -1.99 -6.30
C PRO A 134 14.27 -1.43 -7.51
N ASP A 135 14.48 -0.16 -7.83
CA ASP A 135 13.76 0.53 -8.91
C ASP A 135 14.43 0.42 -10.28
N ASP A 136 15.69 -0.01 -10.33
CA ASP A 136 16.52 -0.16 -11.52
C ASP A 136 16.55 -1.59 -12.07
N GLU A 137 16.22 -2.59 -11.25
CA GLU A 137 16.14 -3.99 -11.69
C GLU A 137 14.84 -4.32 -12.42
N LEU A 138 14.91 -5.30 -13.32
CA LEU A 138 13.75 -5.78 -14.06
C LEU A 138 12.83 -6.59 -13.16
N PHE A 139 11.51 -6.44 -13.36
CA PHE A 139 10.53 -7.23 -12.61
C PHE A 139 10.73 -8.74 -12.76
N GLY A 140 11.24 -9.21 -13.90
CA GLY A 140 11.51 -10.62 -14.13
C GLY A 140 12.58 -11.18 -13.17
N ASP A 141 13.59 -10.38 -12.86
CA ASP A 141 14.69 -10.76 -11.96
C ASP A 141 14.23 -10.65 -10.50
N VAL A 142 13.60 -9.52 -10.14
CA VAL A 142 13.07 -9.28 -8.78
C VAL A 142 12.04 -10.33 -8.35
N LEU A 143 11.17 -10.75 -9.28
CA LEU A 143 10.10 -11.70 -8.98
C LEU A 143 10.46 -13.15 -9.29
N TYR A 144 11.71 -13.42 -9.70
CA TYR A 144 12.16 -14.77 -9.99
C TYR A 144 11.95 -15.67 -8.77
N GLU A 145 12.44 -15.25 -7.60
CA GLU A 145 12.31 -16.00 -6.36
C GLU A 145 10.84 -16.16 -5.93
N VAL A 146 10.03 -15.12 -6.13
CA VAL A 146 8.60 -15.12 -5.79
C VAL A 146 7.84 -16.20 -6.57
N PHE A 147 8.23 -16.44 -7.82
CA PHE A 147 7.57 -17.41 -8.70
C PHE A 147 8.28 -18.76 -8.82
N GLU A 148 9.48 -18.90 -8.28
CA GLU A 148 10.23 -20.16 -8.30
C GLU A 148 9.60 -21.20 -7.37
N GLN A 149 9.13 -20.76 -6.19
CA GLN A 149 8.45 -21.63 -5.24
C GLN A 149 6.94 -21.35 -5.22
N PRO A 150 6.09 -22.39 -5.20
CA PRO A 150 4.65 -22.18 -5.03
C PRO A 150 4.35 -21.52 -3.70
N ALA A 151 3.56 -20.44 -3.76
CA ALA A 151 2.97 -19.85 -2.57
C ALA A 151 2.09 -20.88 -1.83
N GLU A 152 1.85 -20.66 -0.53
CA GLU A 152 1.19 -21.68 0.28
C GLU A 152 -0.22 -22.03 -0.17
N TRP A 153 -0.90 -21.07 -0.78
CA TRP A 153 -2.25 -21.16 -1.31
C TRP A 153 -2.29 -21.67 -2.77
N ASP A 154 -1.15 -21.86 -3.43
CA ASP A 154 -1.01 -22.37 -4.82
C ASP A 154 -0.13 -23.64 -4.89
N LYS A 155 -0.10 -24.43 -3.81
CA LYS A 155 0.74 -25.65 -3.75
C LYS A 155 0.28 -26.77 -4.69
N GLU A 156 -1.02 -26.88 -4.95
CA GLU A 156 -1.59 -28.02 -5.68
C GLU A 156 -1.31 -27.96 -7.18
N GLU A 157 -1.44 -26.78 -7.79
CA GLU A 157 -1.37 -26.61 -9.24
C GLU A 157 -0.18 -25.74 -9.69
N HIS A 158 0.40 -24.93 -8.79
CA HIS A 158 1.49 -24.00 -9.06
C HIS A 158 1.23 -23.17 -10.35
N LYS A 159 0.07 -22.52 -10.38
CA LYS A 159 -0.41 -21.72 -11.50
C LYS A 159 0.38 -20.42 -11.66
N PHE A 160 0.83 -19.83 -10.56
CA PHE A 160 1.55 -18.55 -10.53
C PHE A 160 3.05 -18.75 -10.69
N ARG A 161 3.45 -19.13 -11.91
CA ARG A 161 4.85 -19.24 -12.33
C ARG A 161 5.20 -18.18 -13.37
N ALA A 162 6.46 -17.79 -13.46
CA ALA A 162 6.94 -16.73 -14.36
C ALA A 162 6.46 -16.89 -15.83
N SER A 163 6.31 -18.13 -16.31
CA SER A 163 5.86 -18.43 -17.68
C SER A 163 4.34 -18.32 -17.88
N ASN A 164 3.54 -18.30 -16.82
CA ASN A 164 2.07 -18.36 -16.86
C ASN A 164 1.37 -17.14 -16.27
N VAL A 165 2.14 -16.14 -15.81
CA VAL A 165 1.59 -14.92 -15.22
C VAL A 165 1.67 -13.72 -16.16
N LEU A 166 0.82 -12.74 -15.88
CA LEU A 166 0.82 -11.41 -16.46
C LEU A 166 0.81 -10.39 -15.32
N LEU A 167 1.67 -9.37 -15.45
CA LEU A 167 1.82 -8.32 -14.46
C LEU A 167 1.07 -7.08 -14.92
N CYS A 168 0.44 -6.38 -13.99
CA CYS A 168 -0.40 -5.23 -14.26
C CYS A 168 -0.27 -4.17 -13.16
N MET A 169 -0.33 -2.88 -13.52
CA MET A 169 -0.45 -1.79 -12.54
C MET A 169 -1.73 -0.99 -12.77
N SER A 170 -2.33 -0.54 -11.67
CA SER A 170 -3.53 0.30 -11.68
C SER A 170 -3.25 1.67 -12.29
N LEU A 171 -4.17 2.13 -13.14
CA LEU A 171 -4.15 3.45 -13.74
C LEU A 171 -5.27 4.34 -13.19
N LYS A 172 -5.14 5.65 -13.42
CA LYS A 172 -6.24 6.60 -13.20
C LYS A 172 -7.43 6.24 -14.07
N SER A 173 -8.53 5.83 -13.44
CA SER A 173 -9.82 5.71 -14.10
C SER A 173 -10.45 7.09 -14.22
N LYS A 174 -10.96 7.45 -15.41
CA LYS A 174 -11.64 8.74 -15.63
C LYS A 174 -13.00 8.80 -14.92
N ASP A 175 -13.66 7.65 -14.81
CA ASP A 175 -15.03 7.54 -14.34
C ASP A 175 -15.12 6.95 -12.91
N GLY A 176 -13.99 6.56 -12.31
CA GLY A 176 -13.90 6.01 -10.94
C GLY A 176 -14.59 4.66 -10.71
N GLN A 177 -15.46 4.22 -11.61
CA GLN A 177 -16.26 3.01 -11.47
C GLN A 177 -15.58 1.74 -11.97
N ASN A 178 -14.71 1.85 -12.98
CA ASN A 178 -14.07 0.69 -13.59
C ASN A 178 -12.55 0.73 -13.36
N PRO A 179 -11.95 -0.30 -12.76
CA PRO A 179 -10.50 -0.41 -12.62
C PRO A 179 -9.88 -0.58 -14.02
N ILE A 180 -8.94 0.30 -14.34
CA ILE A 180 -8.14 0.22 -15.56
C ILE A 180 -6.74 -0.18 -15.14
N VAL A 181 -6.19 -1.20 -15.79
CA VAL A 181 -4.81 -1.64 -15.55
C VAL A 181 -3.97 -1.52 -16.82
N ARG A 182 -2.65 -1.48 -16.65
CA ARG A 182 -1.70 -1.56 -17.76
C ARG A 182 -0.80 -2.77 -17.58
N GLU A 183 -0.66 -3.56 -18.64
CA GLU A 183 0.25 -4.69 -18.66
C GLU A 183 1.71 -4.21 -18.57
N ILE A 184 2.47 -4.87 -17.71
CA ILE A 184 3.91 -4.72 -17.55
C ILE A 184 4.58 -5.96 -18.10
N LEU A 185 5.59 -5.75 -18.94
CA LEU A 185 6.46 -6.83 -19.42
C LEU A 185 7.61 -7.03 -18.42
N PRO A 186 7.73 -8.22 -17.79
CA PRO A 186 8.70 -8.47 -16.73
C PRO A 186 10.16 -8.40 -17.19
N ASN A 187 10.44 -8.78 -18.44
CA ASN A 187 11.79 -8.79 -19.01
C ASN A 187 12.19 -7.48 -19.69
N VAL A 188 11.37 -6.44 -19.55
CA VAL A 188 11.55 -5.17 -20.27
C VAL A 188 11.47 -3.98 -19.32
N HIS A 189 10.56 -4.00 -18.34
CA HIS A 189 10.34 -2.86 -17.46
C HIS A 189 10.91 -3.10 -16.06
N SER A 190 11.43 -2.03 -15.47
CA SER A 190 11.73 -1.93 -14.04
C SER A 190 10.62 -1.19 -13.28
N LEU A 191 10.64 -1.25 -11.95
CA LEU A 191 9.71 -0.48 -11.12
C LEU A 191 9.85 1.03 -11.37
N GLY A 192 11.08 1.55 -11.39
CA GLY A 192 11.36 2.97 -11.60
C GLY A 192 10.85 3.50 -12.95
N GLU A 193 10.86 2.69 -14.01
CA GLU A 193 10.28 3.05 -15.30
C GLU A 193 8.75 3.11 -15.27
N VAL A 194 8.12 2.11 -14.64
CA VAL A 194 6.66 2.04 -14.55
C VAL A 194 6.10 3.18 -13.71
N LEU A 195 6.75 3.54 -12.60
CA LEU A 195 6.33 4.65 -11.74
C LEU A 195 6.42 6.02 -12.42
N LYS A 196 7.28 6.18 -13.45
CA LYS A 196 7.37 7.41 -14.25
C LYS A 196 6.20 7.59 -15.22
N TRP A 197 5.37 6.57 -15.42
CA TRP A 197 4.23 6.69 -16.33
C TRP A 197 3.17 7.65 -15.79
N PRO A 198 2.68 8.61 -16.60
CA PRO A 198 1.79 9.68 -16.12
C PRO A 198 0.42 9.18 -15.66
N ASP A 199 0.04 7.98 -16.10
CA ASP A 199 -1.27 7.38 -15.85
C ASP A 199 -1.30 6.48 -14.62
N VAL A 200 -0.13 6.12 -14.08
CA VAL A 200 -0.01 5.23 -12.92
C VAL A 200 -0.46 5.96 -11.65
N VAL A 201 -1.16 5.24 -10.78
CA VAL A 201 -1.57 5.73 -9.47
C VAL A 201 -0.87 4.91 -8.41
N ILE A 202 -0.21 5.62 -7.49
CA ILE A 202 0.28 5.05 -6.25
C ILE A 202 -0.77 5.36 -5.18
N SER A 203 -1.41 4.32 -4.66
CA SER A 203 -2.35 4.44 -3.55
C SER A 203 -1.56 4.43 -2.24
N GLU A 204 -1.88 5.34 -1.30
CA GLU A 204 -1.29 5.36 0.05
C GLU A 204 0.25 5.40 0.11
N GLY A 205 0.91 5.87 -0.94
CA GLY A 205 2.37 5.96 -1.01
C GLY A 205 3.09 4.64 -1.27
N VAL A 206 2.36 3.54 -1.52
CA VAL A 206 2.96 2.23 -1.83
C VAL A 206 2.46 1.74 -3.19
N PRO A 207 3.35 1.45 -4.16
CA PRO A 207 2.94 0.89 -5.44
C PRO A 207 2.35 -0.52 -5.25
N ALA A 208 1.30 -0.80 -6.03
CA ALA A 208 0.61 -2.08 -6.01
C ALA A 208 0.70 -2.74 -7.39
N LEU A 209 1.30 -3.92 -7.42
CA LEU A 209 1.44 -4.78 -8.58
C LEU A 209 0.34 -5.85 -8.56
N GLN A 210 -0.47 -5.93 -9.60
CA GLN A 210 -1.49 -6.95 -9.76
C GLN A 210 -0.99 -8.06 -10.66
N ILE A 211 -1.15 -9.31 -10.23
CA ILE A 211 -0.64 -10.49 -10.93
C ILE A 211 -1.81 -11.42 -11.25
N TYR A 212 -1.89 -11.81 -12.52
CA TYR A 212 -2.96 -12.65 -13.06
C TYR A 212 -2.36 -13.86 -13.79
N THR A 213 -3.10 -14.96 -13.84
CA THR A 213 -2.82 -16.07 -14.74
C THR A 213 -3.22 -15.70 -16.17
N LYS A 214 -2.48 -16.20 -17.17
CA LYS A 214 -2.77 -15.93 -18.59
C LYS A 214 -4.18 -16.37 -19.01
N GLU A 215 -4.64 -17.49 -18.48
CA GLU A 215 -5.96 -18.05 -18.75
C GLU A 215 -7.08 -17.14 -18.23
N TRP A 216 -6.99 -16.74 -16.97
CA TRP A 216 -7.97 -15.86 -16.35
C TRP A 216 -7.96 -14.48 -17.01
N PHE A 217 -6.77 -13.93 -17.27
CA PHE A 217 -6.62 -12.65 -17.95
C PHE A 217 -7.30 -12.68 -19.33
N SER A 218 -7.07 -13.71 -20.14
CA SER A 218 -7.66 -13.81 -21.48
C SER A 218 -9.19 -13.87 -21.46
N SER A 219 -9.76 -14.44 -20.40
CA SER A 219 -11.21 -14.60 -20.24
C SER A 219 -11.87 -13.31 -19.71
N ASN A 220 -11.26 -12.68 -18.72
CA ASN A 220 -11.86 -11.60 -17.93
C ASN A 220 -11.40 -10.20 -18.35
N MET A 221 -10.33 -10.08 -19.13
CA MET A 221 -9.78 -8.79 -19.52
C MET A 221 -10.12 -8.42 -20.97
N LYS A 222 -10.33 -7.13 -21.23
CA LYS A 222 -10.54 -6.56 -22.57
C LYS A 222 -9.49 -5.49 -22.82
N LEU A 223 -8.66 -5.67 -23.85
CA LEU A 223 -7.72 -4.63 -24.26
C LEU A 223 -8.50 -3.40 -24.77
N ILE A 224 -8.16 -2.22 -24.25
CA ILE A 224 -8.79 -0.95 -24.60
C ILE A 224 -8.02 -0.26 -25.73
N ASP A 225 -6.68 -0.31 -25.71
CA ASP A 225 -5.86 0.52 -26.60
C ASP A 225 -4.48 -0.11 -26.92
N LYS A 226 -3.85 0.36 -28.01
CA LYS A 226 -2.49 0.02 -28.47
C LYS A 226 -1.41 0.28 -27.42
N LYS A 227 -1.69 1.11 -26.40
CA LYS A 227 -0.82 1.33 -25.23
C LYS A 227 -0.89 0.24 -24.16
N LYS A 228 -1.55 -0.89 -24.44
CA LYS A 228 -1.80 -2.00 -23.49
C LYS A 228 -2.58 -1.58 -22.25
N ARG A 229 -3.49 -0.60 -22.38
CA ARG A 229 -4.48 -0.31 -21.33
C ARG A 229 -5.56 -1.38 -21.40
N ILE A 230 -5.93 -1.93 -20.26
CA ILE A 230 -6.81 -3.10 -20.15
C ILE A 230 -7.95 -2.78 -19.21
N PHE A 231 -9.15 -3.14 -19.65
CA PHE A 231 -10.38 -3.09 -18.89
C PHE A 231 -10.61 -4.44 -18.22
N ILE A 232 -10.90 -4.43 -16.92
CA ILE A 232 -11.38 -5.62 -16.21
C ILE A 232 -12.88 -5.73 -16.49
N LYS A 233 -13.33 -6.79 -17.16
CA LYS A 233 -14.76 -7.07 -17.28
C LYS A 233 -15.24 -7.46 -15.87
N ASN A 234 -16.11 -6.64 -15.29
CA ASN A 234 -16.94 -7.09 -14.17
C ASN A 234 -17.89 -8.20 -14.64
#